data_AF-A0A955VXF0-F1
#
_entry.id   AF-A0A955VXF0-F1
#
_cell.length_a   1.000
_cell.length_b   1.000
_cell.length_c   1.000
_cell.angle_alpha   90.00
_cell.angle_beta   90.00
_cell.angle_gamma   90.00
#
_symmetry.space_group_name_H-M   'P 1'
#
loop_
_entity.id
_entity.type
_entity.pdbx_description
1 polymer ?
#
loop_
_entity_poly.entity_id
_entity_poly.type
_entity_poly.pdbx_seq_one_letter_code
_entity_poly.pdbx_strand_id
1 'polypeptide(L)'
;MLAARAIERRRSRRVVAWLVVLTLGGCSGGAPGNRPPSFLPYDGSVPDTPDAGVAYPAQRVLFIGNSFTRFNNLPQMYERLVLEARVRIPTLEVEAATDGSKWLIDHERDARDEGSHLSQALASPEGWTEVVIQAQSQNPTFPHDGPDFTGAAQAAEYLSGRAKEAGARVAFFMTWGYRDGDSLNPGISPDYETMQRRLEDGYRTFAERVRADGVEAIVVPVGLAFEAIYDEESAGGGDPLAEGSLFRALYGADGRHPSVAGTYLAALVFAGTFFPDVDLTKIEYEPSGLPRDSGSRLRAAAQRTLAADRERTGE
;
A
#
# COMPACT_ATOMS: atom_id res chain seq x y z
N MET A 1 34.80 -63.06 19.47
CA MET A 1 35.13 -62.05 20.49
C MET A 1 35.80 -60.87 19.80
N LEU A 2 35.12 -59.72 19.82
CA LEU A 2 35.60 -58.33 19.67
C LEU A 2 36.46 -57.95 18.43
N ALA A 3 36.29 -56.83 17.73
CA ALA A 3 35.25 -55.82 17.50
C ALA A 3 35.97 -54.76 16.63
N ALA A 4 35.53 -54.56 15.38
CA ALA A 4 36.01 -53.46 14.54
C ALA A 4 35.36 -52.14 15.01
N ARG A 5 36.16 -51.07 15.14
CA ARG A 5 35.65 -49.70 15.35
C ARG A 5 36.07 -48.84 14.17
N ALA A 6 35.10 -48.51 13.32
CA ALA A 6 35.16 -47.42 12.37
C ALA A 6 34.96 -46.08 13.10
N ILE A 7 35.77 -45.08 12.75
CA ILE A 7 35.68 -43.71 13.25
C ILE A 7 34.80 -42.93 12.27
N GLU A 8 33.57 -42.64 12.68
CA GLU A 8 32.63 -41.81 11.92
C GLU A 8 32.62 -40.39 12.53
N ARG A 9 33.07 -39.39 11.75
CA ARG A 9 33.06 -37.98 12.15
C ARG A 9 31.64 -37.43 12.00
N ARG A 10 30.88 -37.36 13.09
CA ARG A 10 29.62 -36.59 13.14
C ARG A 10 29.91 -35.08 13.05
N ARG A 11 29.45 -34.44 11.98
CA ARG A 11 29.26 -32.98 11.91
C ARG A 11 28.05 -32.61 12.76
N SER A 12 28.27 -31.94 13.89
CA SER A 12 27.21 -31.36 14.71
C SER A 12 26.61 -30.13 14.02
N ARG A 13 25.36 -30.23 13.55
CA ARG A 13 24.55 -29.05 13.22
C ARG A 13 24.08 -28.42 14.53
N ARG A 14 24.59 -27.24 14.87
CA ARG A 14 24.02 -26.39 15.92
C ARG A 14 22.74 -25.74 15.37
N VAL A 15 21.59 -26.22 15.82
CA VAL A 15 20.32 -25.50 15.70
C VAL A 15 20.29 -24.48 16.83
N VAL A 16 20.35 -23.20 16.49
CA VAL A 16 20.10 -22.11 17.45
C VAL A 16 18.59 -21.89 17.46
N ALA A 17 17.93 -22.37 18.51
CA ALA A 17 16.52 -22.08 18.77
C ALA A 17 16.43 -20.72 19.48
N TRP A 18 15.76 -19.75 18.86
CA TRP A 18 15.36 -18.51 19.52
C TRP A 18 14.10 -18.77 20.32
N LEU A 19 14.23 -18.73 21.66
CA LEU A 19 13.12 -18.72 22.60
C LEU A 19 12.65 -17.27 22.77
N VAL A 20 11.49 -16.93 22.19
CA VAL A 20 10.76 -15.72 22.57
C VAL A 20 9.74 -16.13 23.62
N VAL A 21 9.92 -15.63 24.85
CA VAL A 21 8.97 -15.77 25.93
C VAL A 21 7.82 -14.79 25.68
N LEU A 22 6.70 -15.32 25.19
CA LEU A 22 5.40 -14.63 25.20
C LEU A 22 4.73 -14.90 26.54
N THR A 23 4.62 -13.87 27.37
CA THR A 23 3.76 -13.90 28.55
C THR A 23 2.30 -13.86 28.10
N LEU A 24 1.65 -15.02 28.16
CA LEU A 24 0.22 -15.20 28.01
C LEU A 24 -0.51 -14.59 29.22
N GLY A 25 -1.05 -13.39 29.05
CA GLY A 25 -2.13 -12.85 29.87
C GLY A 25 -3.44 -13.06 29.14
N GLY A 26 -4.12 -14.17 29.41
CA GLY A 26 -5.44 -14.45 28.86
C GLY A 26 -6.54 -13.64 29.54
N CYS A 27 -7.45 -13.09 28.74
CA CYS A 27 -8.85 -12.91 29.12
C CYS A 27 -9.70 -13.48 27.98
N SER A 28 -10.53 -14.45 28.34
CA SER A 28 -11.41 -15.24 27.51
C SER A 28 -12.77 -14.58 27.30
N GLY A 29 -13.31 -14.70 26.07
CA GLY A 29 -14.74 -14.97 25.86
C GLY A 29 -15.62 -13.84 25.30
N GLY A 30 -15.96 -13.96 24.00
CA GLY A 30 -17.32 -13.75 23.49
C GLY A 30 -17.67 -12.40 22.85
N ALA A 31 -17.68 -12.34 21.51
CA ALA A 31 -18.88 -12.05 20.69
C ALA A 31 -18.53 -12.05 19.18
N PRO A 32 -19.33 -12.70 18.31
CA PRO A 32 -19.25 -12.51 16.87
C PRO A 32 -19.99 -11.22 16.46
N GLY A 33 -19.44 -10.49 15.49
CA GLY A 33 -20.14 -9.44 14.76
C GLY A 33 -20.30 -8.12 15.51
N ASN A 34 -19.33 -7.22 15.34
CA ASN A 34 -19.58 -5.78 15.43
C ASN A 34 -19.26 -5.16 14.07
N ARG A 35 -20.16 -5.36 13.10
CA ARG A 35 -20.32 -4.40 12.01
C ARG A 35 -20.90 -3.14 12.67
N PRO A 36 -20.24 -1.96 12.62
CA PRO A 36 -20.96 -0.73 12.85
C PRO A 36 -22.13 -0.64 11.86
N PRO A 37 -23.26 -0.03 12.24
CA PRO A 37 -24.44 0.00 11.40
C PRO A 37 -24.08 0.58 10.03
N SER A 38 -24.42 -0.20 9.02
CA SER A 38 -24.49 0.19 7.63
C SER A 38 -25.35 1.45 7.47
N PHE A 39 -24.83 2.38 6.68
CA PHE A 39 -25.50 3.55 6.09
C PHE A 39 -26.05 4.60 7.06
N LEU A 40 -25.35 5.73 7.16
CA LEU A 40 -26.08 6.96 6.87
C LEU A 40 -26.42 6.88 5.37
N PRO A 41 -27.70 6.91 4.97
CA PRO A 41 -27.99 7.14 3.56
C PRO A 41 -27.30 8.46 3.20
N TYR A 42 -26.43 8.40 2.21
CA TYR A 42 -26.03 9.59 1.47
C TYR A 42 -27.33 10.33 1.12
N ASP A 43 -27.57 11.52 1.68
CA ASP A 43 -28.89 12.15 1.65
C ASP A 43 -29.28 12.69 0.27
N GLY A 44 -28.47 12.42 -0.77
CA GLY A 44 -28.78 12.77 -2.13
C GLY A 44 -28.80 14.28 -2.40
N SER A 45 -28.38 15.14 -1.46
CA SER A 45 -28.21 16.57 -1.71
C SER A 45 -26.92 16.87 -2.50
N VAL A 46 -26.82 16.25 -3.67
CA VAL A 46 -26.10 16.82 -4.82
C VAL A 46 -26.82 18.13 -5.16
N PRO A 47 -26.11 19.25 -5.44
CA PRO A 47 -26.75 20.46 -5.94
C PRO A 47 -27.66 20.14 -7.12
N ASP A 48 -28.86 20.73 -7.10
CA ASP A 48 -29.99 20.45 -7.97
C ASP A 48 -29.65 20.11 -9.43
N THR A 49 -30.34 19.08 -9.92
CA THR A 49 -30.38 18.49 -11.26
C THR A 49 -29.20 17.58 -11.66
N PRO A 50 -29.42 16.25 -11.78
CA PRO A 50 -28.56 15.42 -12.61
C PRO A 50 -28.61 16.00 -14.02
N ASP A 51 -27.45 16.18 -14.66
CA ASP A 51 -27.40 16.30 -16.12
C ASP A 51 -28.12 15.06 -16.66
N ALA A 52 -29.34 15.25 -17.16
CA ALA A 52 -30.23 14.15 -17.52
C ALA A 52 -29.56 13.35 -18.64
N GLY A 53 -28.96 12.20 -18.29
CA GLY A 53 -28.34 11.28 -19.25
C GLY A 53 -26.89 10.88 -18.98
N VAL A 54 -26.19 11.46 -18.00
CA VAL A 54 -24.81 11.04 -17.67
C VAL A 54 -24.83 10.01 -16.53
N ALA A 55 -24.58 8.74 -16.87
CA ALA A 55 -24.31 7.70 -15.89
C ALA A 55 -22.85 7.83 -15.40
N TYR A 56 -22.66 8.02 -14.10
CA TYR A 56 -21.34 8.02 -13.48
C TYR A 56 -20.93 6.58 -13.12
N PRO A 57 -19.66 6.18 -13.34
CA PRO A 57 -19.21 4.85 -12.97
C PRO A 57 -19.18 4.69 -11.43
N ALA A 58 -19.51 3.49 -10.95
CA ALA A 58 -19.26 3.11 -9.56
C ALA A 58 -17.74 3.08 -9.30
N GLN A 59 -17.32 3.31 -8.05
CA GLN A 59 -15.95 3.08 -7.62
C GLN A 59 -15.94 1.88 -6.66
N ARG A 60 -15.33 0.77 -7.08
CA ARG A 60 -15.18 -0.45 -6.28
C ARG A 60 -13.70 -0.80 -6.23
N VAL A 61 -13.07 -0.70 -5.07
CA VAL A 61 -11.62 -0.88 -4.91
C VAL A 61 -11.32 -2.05 -3.96
N LEU A 62 -10.55 -3.03 -4.44
CA LEU A 62 -9.97 -4.08 -3.61
C LEU A 62 -8.49 -3.80 -3.36
N PHE A 63 -8.12 -3.60 -2.11
CA PHE A 63 -6.72 -3.49 -1.70
C PHE A 63 -6.13 -4.85 -1.35
N ILE A 64 -5.09 -5.28 -2.05
CA ILE A 64 -4.28 -6.45 -1.74
C ILE A 64 -2.95 -5.96 -1.16
N GLY A 65 -2.64 -6.36 0.07
CA GLY A 65 -1.40 -5.93 0.70
C GLY A 65 -1.18 -6.45 2.11
N ASN A 66 -0.45 -5.69 2.91
CA ASN A 66 -0.07 -6.08 4.26
C ASN A 66 -0.27 -4.94 5.27
N SER A 67 0.60 -4.86 6.29
CA SER A 67 0.54 -3.83 7.33
C SER A 67 0.60 -2.40 6.77
N PHE A 68 1.25 -2.16 5.63
CA PHE A 68 1.32 -0.83 5.00
C PHE A 68 -0.05 -0.36 4.49
N THR A 69 -0.91 -1.31 4.09
CA THR A 69 -2.30 -1.07 3.74
C THR A 69 -3.20 -1.07 4.99
N ARG A 70 -2.98 -2.00 5.93
CA ARG A 70 -3.86 -2.16 7.10
C ARG A 70 -3.72 -1.05 8.16
N PHE A 71 -2.53 -0.49 8.33
CA PHE A 71 -2.25 0.46 9.41
C PHE A 71 -3.07 1.74 9.26
N ASN A 72 -3.57 2.25 10.38
CA ASN A 72 -4.46 3.41 10.48
C ASN A 72 -5.71 3.31 9.57
N ASN A 73 -6.03 2.10 9.10
CA ASN A 73 -7.12 1.82 8.16
C ASN A 73 -7.08 2.69 6.90
N LEU A 74 -5.99 2.61 6.13
CA LEU A 74 -5.84 3.32 4.85
C LEU A 74 -7.08 3.21 3.93
N PRO A 75 -7.69 2.02 3.71
CA PRO A 75 -8.86 1.91 2.84
C PRO A 75 -10.03 2.77 3.31
N GLN A 76 -10.32 2.80 4.62
CA GLN A 76 -11.36 3.67 5.18
C GLN A 76 -10.98 5.16 5.13
N MET A 77 -9.70 5.48 5.27
CA MET A 77 -9.24 6.86 5.17
C MET A 77 -9.39 7.40 3.74
N TYR A 78 -9.07 6.57 2.74
CA TYR A 78 -9.35 6.84 1.33
C TYR A 78 -10.86 7.01 1.09
N GLU A 79 -11.70 6.11 1.60
CA GLU A 79 -13.17 6.21 1.47
C GLU A 79 -13.70 7.56 1.97
N ARG A 80 -13.23 8.01 3.14
CA ARG A 80 -13.63 9.31 3.71
C ARG A 80 -13.21 10.50 2.85
N LEU A 81 -12.00 10.48 2.29
CA LEU A 81 -11.52 11.54 1.40
C LEU A 81 -12.36 11.62 0.12
N VAL A 82 -12.70 10.48 -0.47
CA VAL A 82 -13.53 10.42 -1.67
C VAL A 82 -14.93 10.98 -1.39
N LEU A 83 -15.54 10.60 -0.28
CA LEU A 83 -16.85 11.14 0.12
C LEU A 83 -16.81 12.66 0.35
N GLU A 84 -15.76 13.17 0.96
CA GLU A 84 -15.61 14.59 1.21
C GLU A 84 -15.30 15.41 -0.04
N ALA A 85 -14.54 14.84 -0.98
CA ALA A 85 -14.28 15.46 -2.28
C ALA A 85 -15.55 15.65 -3.13
N ARG A 86 -16.69 15.07 -2.69
CA ARG A 86 -18.00 15.13 -3.37
C ARG A 86 -17.90 14.75 -4.85
N VAL A 87 -17.05 13.78 -5.15
CA VAL A 87 -16.97 13.20 -6.49
C VAL A 87 -18.30 12.59 -6.87
N ARG A 88 -18.68 12.72 -8.15
CA ARG A 88 -19.93 12.17 -8.66
C ARG A 88 -19.74 10.68 -8.93
N ILE A 89 -19.92 9.86 -7.90
CA ILE A 89 -19.93 8.40 -7.98
C ILE A 89 -21.22 7.88 -7.31
N PRO A 90 -22.01 7.02 -7.98
CA PRO A 90 -23.27 6.53 -7.42
C PRO A 90 -23.05 5.48 -6.32
N THR A 91 -21.89 4.81 -6.35
CA THR A 91 -21.50 3.77 -5.40
C THR A 91 -20.01 3.89 -5.11
N LEU A 92 -19.65 3.81 -3.83
CA LEU A 92 -18.29 3.63 -3.35
C LEU A 92 -18.24 2.36 -2.51
N GLU A 93 -17.39 1.42 -2.89
CA GLU A 93 -17.11 0.22 -2.11
C GLU A 93 -15.60 0.01 -2.02
N VAL A 94 -15.13 -0.26 -0.82
CA VAL A 94 -13.71 -0.47 -0.56
C VAL A 94 -13.54 -1.69 0.33
N GLU A 95 -12.77 -2.66 -0.13
CA GLU A 95 -12.39 -3.85 0.63
C GLU A 95 -10.87 -3.97 0.68
N ALA A 96 -10.36 -4.70 1.68
CA ALA A 96 -8.95 -5.02 1.77
C ALA A 96 -8.72 -6.48 2.17
N ALA A 97 -7.89 -7.17 1.39
CA ALA A 97 -7.34 -8.48 1.68
C ALA A 97 -5.90 -8.30 2.18
N THR A 98 -5.74 -8.12 3.50
CA THR A 98 -4.44 -7.85 4.12
C THR A 98 -4.04 -8.87 5.18
N ASP A 99 -2.75 -9.21 5.22
CA ASP A 99 -2.15 -9.99 6.31
C ASP A 99 -0.75 -9.47 6.67
N GLY A 100 -0.29 -9.67 7.90
CA GLY A 100 0.96 -9.12 8.42
C GLY A 100 2.19 -9.59 7.62
N SER A 101 3.05 -8.66 7.24
CA SER A 101 4.34 -8.91 6.54
C SER A 101 4.23 -9.75 5.26
N LYS A 102 3.03 -9.86 4.67
CA LYS A 102 2.77 -10.76 3.55
C LYS A 102 3.50 -10.33 2.28
N TRP A 103 4.10 -11.31 1.61
CA TRP A 103 4.80 -11.15 0.33
C TRP A 103 3.82 -11.35 -0.82
N LEU A 104 4.13 -10.82 -2.02
CA LEU A 104 3.25 -11.01 -3.19
C LEU A 104 3.07 -12.48 -3.53
N ILE A 105 4.13 -13.29 -3.42
CA ILE A 105 4.06 -14.74 -3.68
C ILE A 105 3.08 -15.46 -2.73
N ASP A 106 2.90 -14.96 -1.50
CA ASP A 106 1.91 -15.50 -0.58
C ASP A 106 0.49 -15.06 -0.95
N HIS A 107 0.31 -13.84 -1.47
CA HIS A 107 -0.97 -13.41 -2.04
C HIS A 107 -1.33 -14.19 -3.30
N GLU A 108 -0.37 -14.49 -4.17
CA GLU A 108 -0.58 -15.39 -5.31
C GLU A 108 -1.06 -16.77 -4.82
N ARG A 109 -0.41 -17.34 -3.80
CA ARG A 109 -0.82 -18.64 -3.23
C ARG A 109 -2.25 -18.60 -2.71
N ASP A 110 -2.62 -17.55 -1.97
CA ASP A 110 -4.00 -17.36 -1.52
C ASP A 110 -4.96 -17.23 -2.70
N ALA A 111 -4.64 -16.42 -3.71
CA ALA A 111 -5.49 -16.24 -4.88
C ALA A 111 -5.69 -17.55 -5.67
N ARG A 112 -4.72 -18.47 -5.64
CA ARG A 112 -4.85 -19.81 -6.23
C ARG A 112 -5.69 -20.78 -5.39
N ASP A 113 -5.85 -20.51 -4.09
CA ASP A 113 -6.71 -21.29 -3.21
C ASP A 113 -8.15 -20.74 -3.26
N GLU A 114 -9.04 -21.46 -3.92
CA GLU A 114 -10.46 -21.09 -4.09
C GLU A 114 -11.20 -20.86 -2.76
N GLY A 115 -10.73 -21.47 -1.66
CA GLY A 115 -11.29 -21.30 -0.33
C GLY A 115 -10.81 -20.04 0.40
N SER A 116 -9.78 -19.36 -0.11
CA SER A 116 -9.21 -18.19 0.55
C SER A 116 -10.10 -16.96 0.42
N HIS A 117 -9.99 -16.07 1.41
CA HIS A 117 -10.65 -14.76 1.36
C HIS A 117 -10.26 -13.97 0.11
N LEU A 118 -8.98 -13.98 -0.28
CA LEU A 118 -8.52 -13.22 -1.44
C LEU A 118 -9.09 -13.77 -2.75
N SER A 119 -9.13 -15.10 -2.92
CA SER A 119 -9.72 -15.68 -4.14
C SER A 119 -11.22 -15.37 -4.23
N GLN A 120 -11.94 -15.41 -3.11
CA GLN A 120 -13.37 -15.06 -3.06
C GLN A 120 -13.60 -13.56 -3.33
N ALA A 121 -12.79 -12.68 -2.76
CA ALA A 121 -12.86 -11.25 -3.00
C ALA A 121 -12.62 -10.92 -4.48
N LEU A 122 -11.57 -11.49 -5.09
CA LEU A 122 -11.29 -11.35 -6.53
C LEU A 122 -12.42 -11.90 -7.43
N ALA A 123 -13.22 -12.83 -6.92
CA ALA A 123 -14.35 -13.43 -7.62
C ALA A 123 -15.71 -12.79 -7.26
N SER A 124 -15.72 -11.63 -6.61
CA SER A 124 -16.97 -10.91 -6.27
C SER A 124 -17.83 -10.72 -7.54
N PRO A 125 -19.12 -11.13 -7.51
CA PRO A 125 -19.99 -11.05 -8.68
C PRO A 125 -20.33 -9.60 -9.08
N GLU A 126 -20.25 -8.67 -8.14
CA GLU A 126 -20.40 -7.23 -8.40
C GLU A 126 -19.15 -6.63 -9.09
N GLY A 127 -18.03 -7.35 -9.08
CA GLY A 127 -16.76 -6.95 -9.70
C GLY A 127 -16.02 -5.85 -8.93
N TRP A 128 -14.81 -5.53 -9.41
CA TRP A 128 -14.01 -4.39 -8.93
C TRP A 128 -13.71 -3.47 -10.11
N THR A 129 -13.68 -2.16 -9.86
CA THR A 129 -13.18 -1.21 -10.86
C THR A 129 -11.67 -1.11 -10.81
N GLU A 130 -11.11 -1.21 -9.60
CA GLU A 130 -9.67 -1.17 -9.34
C GLU A 130 -9.28 -2.29 -8.38
N VAL A 131 -8.21 -3.01 -8.72
CA VAL A 131 -7.50 -3.88 -7.79
C VAL A 131 -6.15 -3.24 -7.49
N VAL A 132 -5.99 -2.78 -6.25
CA VAL A 132 -4.75 -2.20 -5.75
C VAL A 132 -3.82 -3.32 -5.29
N ILE A 133 -2.62 -3.38 -5.83
CA ILE A 133 -1.62 -4.40 -5.49
C ILE A 133 -0.43 -3.73 -4.80
N GLN A 134 -0.20 -4.09 -3.55
CA GLN A 134 0.95 -3.66 -2.76
C GLN A 134 1.92 -4.83 -2.56
N ALA A 135 3.18 -4.65 -2.96
CA ALA A 135 4.24 -5.61 -2.67
C ALA A 135 4.76 -5.44 -1.24
N GLN A 136 5.39 -6.47 -0.67
CA GLN A 136 6.09 -6.30 0.60
C GLN A 136 7.16 -5.21 0.49
N SER A 137 7.36 -4.43 1.55
CA SER A 137 8.09 -3.15 1.53
C SER A 137 9.57 -3.21 1.15
N GLN A 138 10.15 -4.41 0.99
CA GLN A 138 11.51 -4.63 0.49
C GLN A 138 11.51 -5.28 -0.90
N ASN A 139 10.47 -6.05 -1.26
CA ASN A 139 10.41 -6.82 -2.52
C ASN A 139 10.83 -6.02 -3.76
N PRO A 140 10.27 -4.82 -4.02
CA PRO A 140 10.61 -4.03 -5.20
C PRO A 140 12.05 -3.50 -5.17
N THR A 141 12.73 -3.52 -4.01
CA THR A 141 14.09 -2.97 -3.89
C THR A 141 15.20 -3.93 -4.31
N PHE A 142 14.90 -5.23 -4.32
CA PHE A 142 15.87 -6.27 -4.62
C PHE A 142 16.31 -6.22 -6.09
N PRO A 143 17.53 -6.71 -6.42
CA PRO A 143 18.00 -6.78 -7.80
C PRO A 143 17.02 -7.50 -8.73
N HIS A 144 16.78 -6.95 -9.92
CA HIS A 144 15.76 -7.44 -10.85
C HIS A 144 16.01 -8.86 -11.38
N ASP A 145 17.26 -9.30 -11.40
CA ASP A 145 17.71 -10.66 -11.75
C ASP A 145 17.74 -11.61 -10.54
N GLY A 146 17.46 -11.09 -9.33
CA GLY A 146 17.38 -11.86 -8.11
C GLY A 146 16.06 -12.65 -7.96
N PRO A 147 16.07 -13.74 -7.18
CA PRO A 147 14.90 -14.58 -6.98
C PRO A 147 13.75 -13.85 -6.28
N ASP A 148 14.05 -12.98 -5.31
CA ASP A 148 13.03 -12.26 -4.54
C ASP A 148 12.25 -11.25 -5.40
N PHE A 149 12.94 -10.52 -6.29
CA PHE A 149 12.28 -9.64 -7.24
C PHE A 149 11.53 -10.43 -8.31
N THR A 150 12.16 -11.47 -8.87
CA THR A 150 11.56 -12.29 -9.94
C THR A 150 10.27 -12.95 -9.46
N GLY A 151 10.27 -13.54 -8.25
CA GLY A 151 9.07 -14.14 -7.66
C GLY A 151 7.97 -13.11 -7.36
N ALA A 152 8.35 -11.90 -6.91
CA ALA A 152 7.39 -10.81 -6.70
C ALA A 152 6.78 -10.33 -8.03
N ALA A 153 7.57 -10.21 -9.09
CA ALA A 153 7.09 -9.83 -10.42
C ALA A 153 6.12 -10.86 -11.00
N GLN A 154 6.44 -12.16 -10.90
CA GLN A 154 5.56 -13.24 -11.35
C GLN A 154 4.24 -13.28 -10.57
N ALA A 155 4.30 -13.05 -9.26
CA ALA A 155 3.10 -12.95 -8.44
C ALA A 155 2.26 -11.71 -8.79
N ALA A 156 2.90 -10.57 -9.08
CA ALA A 156 2.21 -9.38 -9.58
C ALA A 156 1.53 -9.63 -10.93
N GLU A 157 2.20 -10.31 -11.87
CA GLU A 157 1.64 -10.74 -13.16
C GLU A 157 0.41 -11.63 -12.95
N TYR A 158 0.49 -12.63 -12.08
CA TYR A 158 -0.63 -13.53 -11.79
C TYR A 158 -1.84 -12.78 -11.19
N LEU A 159 -1.62 -11.98 -10.15
CA LEU A 159 -2.69 -11.22 -9.49
C LEU A 159 -3.32 -10.20 -10.43
N SER A 160 -2.51 -9.56 -11.28
CA SER A 160 -2.97 -8.60 -12.29
C SER A 160 -3.79 -9.28 -13.39
N GLY A 161 -3.39 -10.49 -13.81
CA GLY A 161 -4.19 -11.32 -14.72
C GLY A 161 -5.57 -11.64 -14.13
N ARG A 162 -5.63 -12.02 -12.86
CA ARG A 162 -6.90 -12.27 -12.14
C ARG A 162 -7.78 -11.02 -12.03
N ALA A 163 -7.18 -9.86 -11.76
CA ALA A 163 -7.90 -8.59 -11.76
C ALA A 163 -8.50 -8.26 -13.14
N LYS A 164 -7.70 -8.41 -14.21
CA LYS A 164 -8.14 -8.24 -15.59
C LYS A 164 -9.26 -9.20 -15.98
N GLU A 165 -9.16 -10.47 -15.61
CA GLU A 165 -10.21 -11.47 -15.84
C GLU A 165 -11.53 -11.09 -15.15
N ALA A 166 -11.46 -10.44 -13.99
CA ALA A 166 -12.61 -9.88 -13.28
C ALA A 166 -13.07 -8.51 -13.82
N GLY A 167 -12.45 -7.98 -14.89
CA GLY A 167 -12.79 -6.70 -15.52
C GLY A 167 -12.26 -5.46 -14.77
N ALA A 168 -11.36 -5.64 -13.82
CA ALA A 168 -10.77 -4.54 -13.05
C ALA A 168 -9.48 -4.01 -13.71
N ARG A 169 -9.22 -2.70 -13.53
CA ARG A 169 -7.88 -2.13 -13.73
C ARG A 169 -6.98 -2.45 -12.55
N VAL A 170 -5.68 -2.38 -12.78
CA VAL A 170 -4.67 -2.63 -11.75
C VAL A 170 -4.01 -1.32 -11.32
N ALA A 171 -3.86 -1.13 -10.02
CA ALA A 171 -3.16 0.01 -9.45
C ALA A 171 -2.05 -0.49 -8.52
N PHE A 172 -0.79 -0.32 -8.92
CA PHE A 172 0.33 -0.66 -8.05
C PHE A 172 0.53 0.40 -6.98
N PHE A 173 0.42 0.01 -5.70
CA PHE A 173 0.68 0.90 -4.58
C PHE A 173 2.19 1.04 -4.38
N MET A 174 2.80 2.06 -5.02
CA MET A 174 4.21 2.39 -4.80
C MET A 174 4.41 2.86 -3.35
N THR A 175 4.97 2.00 -2.52
CA THR A 175 5.27 2.31 -1.12
C THR A 175 6.45 3.27 -0.99
N TRP A 176 6.72 3.69 0.24
CA TRP A 176 7.82 4.59 0.62
C TRP A 176 9.04 3.83 1.16
N GLY A 177 10.22 4.44 1.00
CA GLY A 177 11.45 3.98 1.63
C GLY A 177 11.38 4.07 3.15
N TYR A 178 12.14 3.22 3.85
CA TYR A 178 12.29 3.32 5.30
C TYR A 178 13.07 4.57 5.66
N ARG A 179 12.67 5.23 6.75
CA ARG A 179 13.23 6.52 7.20
C ARG A 179 14.76 6.50 7.27
N ASP A 180 15.32 5.42 7.83
CA ASP A 180 16.75 5.29 8.09
C ASP A 180 17.42 4.30 7.12
N GLY A 181 16.76 3.95 6.00
CA GLY A 181 17.16 2.85 5.12
C GLY A 181 16.80 1.46 5.68
N ASP A 182 17.17 0.41 4.94
CA ASP A 182 16.92 -0.98 5.33
C ASP A 182 18.10 -1.58 6.07
N SER A 183 18.04 -1.54 7.41
CA SER A 183 19.05 -2.10 8.30
C SER A 183 19.29 -3.60 8.10
N LEU A 184 18.34 -4.34 7.50
CA LEU A 184 18.49 -5.77 7.21
C LEU A 184 19.21 -6.00 5.88
N ASN A 185 19.17 -5.02 4.96
CA ASN A 185 19.79 -5.08 3.64
C ASN A 185 20.58 -3.79 3.32
N PRO A 186 21.56 -3.40 4.16
CA PRO A 186 22.25 -2.11 4.00
C PRO A 186 23.07 -2.00 2.71
N GLY A 187 23.44 -3.14 2.10
CA GLY A 187 24.12 -3.14 0.79
C GLY A 187 23.20 -2.84 -0.40
N ILE A 188 21.88 -2.93 -0.21
CA ILE A 188 20.86 -2.65 -1.23
C ILE A 188 20.25 -1.27 -0.98
N SER A 189 19.85 -1.02 0.27
CA SER A 189 19.10 0.17 0.68
C SER A 189 19.75 0.79 1.93
N PRO A 190 20.94 1.43 1.80
CA PRO A 190 21.67 2.00 2.94
C PRO A 190 21.00 3.22 3.59
N ASP A 191 20.18 3.94 2.83
CA ASP A 191 19.54 5.18 3.21
C ASP A 191 18.15 5.28 2.58
N TYR A 192 17.39 6.30 2.97
CA TYR A 192 16.04 6.55 2.48
C TYR A 192 16.02 6.78 0.95
N GLU A 193 16.84 7.69 0.44
CA GLU A 193 16.86 8.07 -0.98
C GLU A 193 17.18 6.87 -1.90
N THR A 194 18.15 6.03 -1.52
CA THR A 194 18.49 4.82 -2.27
C THR A 194 17.35 3.81 -2.23
N MET A 195 16.73 3.63 -1.06
CA MET A 195 15.58 2.74 -0.94
C MET A 195 14.39 3.23 -1.78
N GLN A 196 14.09 4.52 -1.74
CA GLN A 196 12.97 5.13 -2.45
C GLN A 196 13.13 5.01 -3.97
N ARG A 197 14.32 5.32 -4.51
CA ARG A 197 14.63 5.13 -5.93
C ARG A 197 14.48 3.68 -6.38
N ARG A 198 14.91 2.73 -5.55
CA ARG A 198 14.75 1.29 -5.84
C ARG A 198 13.29 0.85 -5.79
N LEU A 199 12.51 1.36 -4.83
CA LEU A 199 11.07 1.10 -4.79
C LEU A 199 10.38 1.62 -6.05
N GLU A 200 10.72 2.83 -6.47
CA GLU A 200 10.20 3.42 -7.70
C GLU A 200 10.50 2.53 -8.92
N ASP A 201 11.77 2.20 -9.13
CA ASP A 201 12.24 1.35 -10.24
C ASP A 201 11.54 -0.02 -10.25
N GLY A 202 11.43 -0.65 -9.07
CA GLY A 202 10.79 -1.96 -8.94
C GLY A 202 9.29 -1.93 -9.23
N TYR A 203 8.55 -0.96 -8.68
CA TYR A 203 7.11 -0.84 -8.94
C TYR A 203 6.80 -0.47 -10.40
N ARG A 204 7.62 0.39 -11.02
CA ARG A 204 7.49 0.71 -12.44
C ARG A 204 7.79 -0.50 -13.31
N THR A 205 8.81 -1.29 -12.97
CA THR A 205 9.10 -2.56 -13.65
C THR A 205 7.95 -3.55 -13.53
N PHE A 206 7.29 -3.67 -12.37
CA PHE A 206 6.09 -4.50 -12.24
C PHE A 206 4.97 -4.03 -13.18
N ALA A 207 4.68 -2.73 -13.20
CA ALA A 207 3.67 -2.15 -14.07
C ALA A 207 3.98 -2.36 -15.57
N GLU A 208 5.23 -2.16 -15.98
CA GLU A 208 5.68 -2.40 -17.35
C GLU A 208 5.48 -3.84 -17.80
N ARG A 209 5.86 -4.82 -16.96
CA ARG A 209 5.66 -6.25 -17.26
C ARG A 209 4.19 -6.61 -17.42
N VAL A 210 3.37 -6.15 -16.47
CA VAL A 210 1.93 -6.41 -16.47
C VAL A 210 1.22 -5.75 -17.66
N ARG A 211 1.64 -4.55 -18.06
CA ARG A 211 1.15 -3.89 -19.29
C ARG A 211 1.57 -4.62 -20.56
N ALA A 212 2.77 -5.21 -20.60
CA ALA A 212 3.21 -6.01 -21.73
C ALA A 212 2.31 -7.26 -21.94
N ASP A 213 1.68 -7.77 -20.87
CA ASP A 213 0.67 -8.83 -20.91
C ASP A 213 -0.76 -8.30 -21.19
N GLY A 214 -0.87 -7.03 -21.56
CA GLY A 214 -2.10 -6.36 -21.96
C GLY A 214 -3.06 -6.08 -20.79
N VAL A 215 -2.57 -5.98 -19.57
CA VAL A 215 -3.35 -5.49 -18.42
C VAL A 215 -3.29 -3.97 -18.38
N GLU A 216 -4.44 -3.33 -18.19
CA GLU A 216 -4.49 -1.89 -17.89
C GLU A 216 -4.03 -1.70 -16.44
N ALA A 217 -2.83 -1.16 -16.28
CA ALA A 217 -2.22 -0.92 -14.99
C ALA A 217 -1.71 0.52 -14.86
N ILE A 218 -1.77 1.09 -13.66
CA ILE A 218 -1.15 2.37 -13.27
C ILE A 218 -0.30 2.18 -12.02
N VAL A 219 0.58 3.15 -11.74
CA VAL A 219 1.32 3.21 -10.47
C VAL A 219 0.79 4.36 -9.62
N VAL A 220 0.37 4.09 -8.39
CA VAL A 220 -0.05 5.09 -7.40
C VAL A 220 1.19 5.57 -6.65
N PRO A 221 1.69 6.81 -6.87
CA PRO A 221 3.05 7.20 -6.52
C PRO A 221 3.19 7.69 -5.06
N VAL A 222 2.74 6.89 -4.09
CA VAL A 222 2.76 7.31 -2.66
C VAL A 222 4.20 7.52 -2.17
N GLY A 223 5.14 6.66 -2.57
CA GLY A 223 6.56 6.82 -2.26
C GLY A 223 7.14 8.16 -2.72
N LEU A 224 6.74 8.65 -3.89
CA LEU A 224 7.17 9.96 -4.41
C LEU A 224 6.54 11.13 -3.65
N ALA A 225 5.42 10.92 -2.96
CA ALA A 225 4.84 11.94 -2.08
C ALA A 225 5.60 12.06 -0.76
N PHE A 226 6.11 10.94 -0.24
CA PHE A 226 7.07 10.96 0.88
C PHE A 226 8.37 11.66 0.45
N GLU A 227 8.87 11.34 -0.75
CA GLU A 227 10.10 11.92 -1.28
C GLU A 227 9.96 13.44 -1.50
N ALA A 228 8.83 13.90 -2.02
CA ALA A 228 8.57 15.32 -2.18
C ALA A 228 8.65 16.11 -0.86
N ILE A 229 8.23 15.51 0.26
CA ILE A 229 8.35 16.13 1.59
C ILE A 229 9.80 16.10 2.07
N TYR A 230 10.51 14.97 1.86
CA TYR A 230 11.94 14.85 2.16
C TYR A 230 12.76 15.93 1.44
N ASP A 231 12.53 16.08 0.14
CA ASP A 231 13.22 17.03 -0.73
C ASP A 231 12.89 18.48 -0.37
N GLU A 232 11.62 18.78 -0.07
CA GLU A 232 11.20 20.12 0.35
C GLU A 232 11.92 20.56 1.63
N GLU A 233 12.00 19.68 2.64
CA GLU A 233 12.67 19.99 3.91
C GLU A 233 14.19 20.10 3.74
N SER A 234 14.78 19.23 2.91
CA SER A 234 16.21 19.28 2.57
C SER A 234 16.58 20.57 1.82
N ALA A 235 15.79 20.95 0.81
CA ALA A 235 16.01 22.16 0.02
C ALA A 235 15.82 23.44 0.86
N GLY A 236 14.98 23.39 1.89
CA GLY A 236 14.84 24.45 2.90
C GLY A 236 16.03 24.59 3.86
N GLY A 237 17.05 23.73 3.74
CA GLY A 237 18.21 23.69 4.63
C GLY A 237 17.96 22.99 5.96
N GLY A 238 16.82 22.30 6.11
CA GLY A 238 16.51 21.47 7.25
C GLY A 238 17.10 20.06 7.12
N ASP A 239 17.05 19.30 8.22
CA ASP A 239 17.32 17.86 8.22
C ASP A 239 15.97 17.11 8.27
N PRO A 240 15.55 16.42 7.19
CA PRO A 240 14.30 15.67 7.18
C PRO A 240 14.26 14.54 8.23
N LEU A 241 15.40 14.07 8.72
CA LEU A 241 15.46 12.99 9.72
C LEU A 241 15.39 13.51 11.16
N ALA A 242 15.53 14.83 11.36
CA ALA A 242 15.52 15.46 12.66
C ALA A 242 14.17 15.29 13.39
N GLU A 243 14.23 15.27 14.72
CA GLU A 243 13.03 15.29 15.56
C GLU A 243 12.20 16.54 15.26
N GLY A 244 10.91 16.34 15.01
CA GLY A 244 9.96 17.42 14.70
C GLY A 244 9.85 17.81 13.23
N SER A 245 10.64 17.21 12.33
CA SER A 245 10.42 17.37 10.88
C SER A 245 9.10 16.73 10.44
N LEU A 246 8.52 17.23 9.35
CA LEU A 246 7.31 16.62 8.80
C LEU A 246 7.63 15.24 8.20
N PHE A 247 8.76 15.11 7.51
CA PHE A 247 9.16 13.83 6.93
C PHE A 247 9.24 12.71 7.98
N ARG A 248 9.93 12.96 9.10
CA ARG A 248 10.00 11.99 10.21
C ARG A 248 8.62 11.68 10.78
N ALA A 249 7.73 12.67 10.86
CA ALA A 249 6.37 12.51 11.36
C ALA A 249 5.47 11.65 10.47
N LEU A 250 5.87 11.32 9.24
CA LEU A 250 5.16 10.36 8.38
C LEU A 250 5.30 8.90 8.87
N TYR A 251 6.27 8.63 9.75
CA TYR A 251 6.60 7.29 10.20
C TYR A 251 6.14 7.01 11.62
N GLY A 252 5.80 5.75 11.88
CA GLY A 252 5.75 5.19 13.23
C GLY A 252 7.15 5.13 13.86
N ALA A 253 7.18 4.72 15.13
CA ALA A 253 8.43 4.66 15.90
C ALA A 253 9.52 3.77 15.26
N ASP A 254 9.12 2.75 14.51
CA ASP A 254 10.04 1.82 13.86
C ASP A 254 10.69 2.34 12.56
N GLY A 255 10.29 3.53 12.09
CA GLY A 255 10.83 4.13 10.86
C GLY A 255 10.42 3.42 9.57
N ARG A 256 9.43 2.51 9.63
CA ARG A 256 8.98 1.70 8.48
C ARG A 256 7.48 1.86 8.24
N HIS A 257 6.69 1.57 9.28
CA HIS A 257 5.24 1.66 9.19
C HIS A 257 4.77 3.12 9.16
N PRO A 258 3.62 3.40 8.54
CA PRO A 258 3.12 4.77 8.48
C PRO A 258 2.58 5.20 9.84
N SER A 259 2.84 6.46 10.20
CA SER A 259 2.01 7.16 11.20
C SER A 259 0.63 7.49 10.61
N VAL A 260 -0.25 8.10 11.39
CA VAL A 260 -1.51 8.66 10.86
C VAL A 260 -1.25 9.65 9.73
N ALA A 261 -0.19 10.47 9.83
CA ALA A 261 0.18 11.42 8.78
C ALA A 261 0.66 10.72 7.50
N GLY A 262 1.47 9.66 7.62
CA GLY A 262 1.89 8.85 6.48
C GLY A 262 0.71 8.17 5.79
N THR A 263 -0.23 7.62 6.56
CA THR A 263 -1.45 7.02 6.00
C THR A 263 -2.36 8.07 5.35
N TYR A 264 -2.46 9.27 5.92
CA TYR A 264 -3.23 10.36 5.33
C TYR A 264 -2.64 10.81 4.00
N LEU A 265 -1.32 10.96 3.91
CA LEU A 265 -0.63 11.26 2.66
C LEU A 265 -0.89 10.17 1.61
N ALA A 266 -0.79 8.89 1.98
CA ALA A 266 -1.13 7.79 1.08
C ALA A 266 -2.57 7.87 0.58
N ALA A 267 -3.53 8.11 1.48
CA ALA A 267 -4.95 8.21 1.15
C ALA A 267 -5.24 9.38 0.19
N LEU A 268 -4.58 10.53 0.38
CA LEU A 268 -4.66 11.69 -0.52
C LEU A 268 -4.14 11.36 -1.92
N VAL A 269 -3.00 10.66 -2.00
CA VAL A 269 -2.43 10.24 -3.29
C VAL A 269 -3.38 9.26 -3.99
N PHE A 270 -3.95 8.27 -3.30
CA PHE A 270 -4.98 7.40 -3.88
C PHE A 270 -6.20 8.17 -4.39
N ALA A 271 -6.74 9.09 -3.58
CA ALA A 271 -7.88 9.91 -3.96
C ALA A 271 -7.58 10.75 -5.21
N GLY A 272 -6.44 11.42 -5.25
CA GLY A 272 -6.05 12.23 -6.39
C GLY A 272 -5.65 11.41 -7.62
N THR A 273 -5.11 10.19 -7.46
CA THR A 273 -4.84 9.27 -8.58
C THR A 273 -6.13 8.82 -9.24
N PHE A 274 -7.10 8.32 -8.46
CA PHE A 274 -8.36 7.81 -9.01
C PHE A 274 -9.35 8.90 -9.43
N PHE A 275 -9.23 10.11 -8.86
CA PHE A 275 -10.06 11.26 -9.20
C PHE A 275 -9.17 12.46 -9.54
N PRO A 276 -8.59 12.51 -10.76
CA PRO A 276 -7.60 13.52 -11.17
C PRO A 276 -8.09 14.96 -11.11
N ASP A 277 -9.40 15.18 -11.23
CA ASP A 277 -10.03 16.50 -11.20
C ASP A 277 -10.27 17.02 -9.77
N VAL A 278 -10.05 16.19 -8.75
CA VAL A 278 -10.17 16.62 -7.34
C VAL A 278 -8.99 17.50 -6.99
N ASP A 279 -9.30 18.73 -6.56
CA ASP A 279 -8.35 19.62 -5.94
C ASP A 279 -8.13 19.21 -4.48
N LEU A 280 -7.07 18.42 -4.24
CA LEU A 280 -6.75 17.90 -2.92
C LEU A 280 -6.50 19.01 -1.90
N THR A 281 -6.14 20.23 -2.33
CA THR A 281 -5.87 21.34 -1.42
C THR A 281 -7.12 21.90 -0.74
N LYS A 282 -8.30 21.58 -1.27
CA LYS A 282 -9.62 21.99 -0.74
C LYS A 282 -10.27 20.97 0.18
N ILE A 283 -9.66 19.81 0.38
CA ILE A 283 -10.10 18.80 1.33
C ILE A 283 -9.92 19.37 2.76
N GLU A 284 -11.00 19.41 3.53
CA GLU A 284 -11.07 19.86 4.92
C GLU A 284 -10.92 18.69 5.91
N TYR A 285 -11.21 17.45 5.51
CA TYR A 285 -11.05 16.27 6.36
C TYR A 285 -9.60 16.09 6.79
N GLU A 286 -9.41 16.02 8.09
CA GLU A 286 -8.16 15.67 8.73
C GLU A 286 -8.39 14.54 9.74
N PRO A 287 -7.68 13.40 9.64
CA PRO A 287 -7.80 12.33 10.61
C PRO A 287 -7.26 12.78 11.97
N SER A 288 -7.89 12.29 13.04
CA SER A 288 -7.39 12.49 14.40
C SER A 288 -5.98 11.92 14.55
N GLY A 289 -5.08 12.69 15.14
CA GLY A 289 -3.68 12.29 15.35
C GLY A 289 -2.69 12.81 14.32
N LEU A 290 -3.12 13.69 13.41
CA LEU A 290 -2.18 14.48 12.60
C LEU A 290 -1.30 15.39 13.48
N PRO A 291 -0.02 15.58 13.11
CA PRO A 291 0.79 16.67 13.64
C PRO A 291 0.12 18.02 13.44
N ARG A 292 0.41 18.98 14.33
CA ARG A 292 -0.14 20.34 14.20
C ARG A 292 0.28 20.96 12.86
N ASP A 293 -0.67 21.63 12.22
CA ASP A 293 -0.46 22.40 11.00
C ASP A 293 0.14 21.59 9.82
N SER A 294 0.06 20.25 9.86
CA SER A 294 0.63 19.41 8.79
C SER A 294 -0.36 19.12 7.66
N GLY A 295 -1.67 19.15 7.91
CA GLY A 295 -2.67 18.70 6.94
C GLY A 295 -2.58 19.43 5.60
N SER A 296 -2.48 20.76 5.61
CA SER A 296 -2.33 21.56 4.38
C SER A 296 -1.03 21.26 3.62
N ARG A 297 0.08 21.04 4.33
CA ARG A 297 1.36 20.63 3.74
C ARG A 297 1.25 19.25 3.08
N LEU A 298 0.59 18.30 3.72
CA LEU A 298 0.38 16.95 3.18
C LEU A 298 -0.51 16.97 1.93
N ARG A 299 -1.61 17.74 1.95
CA ARG A 299 -2.49 17.94 0.78
C ARG A 299 -1.74 18.57 -0.39
N ALA A 300 -0.95 19.62 -0.12
CA ALA A 300 -0.15 20.28 -1.15
C ALA A 300 0.96 19.38 -1.72
N ALA A 301 1.63 18.60 -0.88
CA ALA A 301 2.62 17.61 -1.31
C ALA A 301 2.00 16.57 -2.24
N ALA A 302 0.88 15.95 -1.83
CA ALA A 302 0.16 14.98 -2.66
C ALA A 302 -0.26 15.57 -4.03
N GLN A 303 -0.84 16.78 -4.04
CA GLN A 303 -1.27 17.43 -5.28
C GLN A 303 -0.10 17.68 -6.24
N ARG A 304 1.04 18.17 -5.73
CA ARG A 304 2.22 18.44 -6.56
C ARG A 304 2.87 17.17 -7.06
N THR A 305 2.99 16.15 -6.20
CA THR A 305 3.54 14.84 -6.60
C THR A 305 2.72 14.23 -7.73
N LEU A 306 1.39 14.24 -7.62
CA LEU A 306 0.53 13.72 -8.68
C LEU A 306 0.71 14.51 -9.97
N ALA A 307 0.69 15.85 -9.92
CA ALA A 307 0.90 16.67 -11.12
C ALA A 307 2.24 16.37 -11.81
N ALA A 308 3.33 16.27 -11.04
CA ALA A 308 4.66 15.97 -11.55
C ALA A 308 4.76 14.54 -12.11
N ASP A 309 4.15 13.55 -11.45
CA ASP A 309 4.18 12.16 -11.92
C ASP A 309 3.43 12.01 -13.24
N ARG A 310 2.24 12.63 -13.37
CA ARG A 310 1.46 12.65 -14.62
C ARG A 310 2.21 13.29 -15.77
N GLU A 311 2.89 14.41 -15.53
CA GLU A 311 3.70 15.08 -16.56
C GLU A 311 4.81 14.17 -17.07
N ARG A 312 5.40 13.37 -16.17
CA ARG A 312 6.50 12.47 -16.51
C ARG A 312 6.04 11.19 -17.21
N THR A 313 4.92 10.61 -16.78
CA THR A 313 4.48 9.27 -17.23
C THR A 313 3.41 9.33 -18.31
N GLY A 314 2.64 10.42 -18.37
CA GLY A 314 1.41 10.52 -19.17
C GLY A 314 0.25 9.68 -18.63
N GLU A 315 0.40 9.09 -17.44
CA GLU A 315 -0.62 8.32 -16.72
C GLU A 315 -1.52 9.21 -15.85
#